data_AF-A0A7S0FBT0-F1
#
_entry.id   AF-A0A7S0FBT0-F1
#
_cell.length_a   1.000
_cell.length_b   1.000
_cell.length_c   1.000
_cell.angle_alpha   90.00
_cell.angle_beta   90.00
_cell.angle_gamma   90.00
#
_symmetry.space_group_name_H-M   'P 1'
#
loop_
_entity.id
_entity.type
_entity.pdbx_description
1 polymer ?
#
loop_
_entity_poly.entity_id
_entity_poly.type
_entity_poly.pdbx_seq_one_letter_code
_entity_poly.pdbx_strand_id
1 'polypeptide(L)'
;GLSRAQMENLFPGYELPADVTAAGWYRGAGKESHGECWARVASVAAELRAAAAALEADRQLVVVAHHDFLCNLLNALIMGDHAPQGRCETWKHYNTGITVVDVAATGDVSVLMTNNVPHLSATKELISGVST
;
A
#
# COMPACT_ATOMS: atom_id res chain seq x y z
N GLY A 1 10.98 0.66 -15.32
CA GLY A 1 12.05 0.58 -14.30
C GLY A 1 13.40 0.83 -14.96
N LEU A 2 14.46 1.06 -14.19
CA LEU A 2 15.81 1.22 -14.73
C LEU A 2 16.28 -0.06 -15.46
N SER A 3 17.12 0.11 -16.48
CA SER A 3 17.83 -0.98 -17.14
C SER A 3 18.94 -1.54 -16.27
N ARG A 4 19.42 -2.76 -16.58
CA ARG A 4 20.61 -3.35 -15.96
C ARG A 4 21.80 -2.38 -15.96
N ALA A 5 22.15 -1.83 -17.12
CA ALA A 5 23.28 -0.91 -17.25
C ALA A 5 23.12 0.36 -16.39
N GLN A 6 21.90 0.90 -16.29
CA GLN A 6 21.61 2.04 -15.41
C GLN A 6 21.80 1.68 -13.94
N MET A 7 21.32 0.50 -13.52
CA MET A 7 21.46 0.01 -12.13
C MET A 7 22.92 -0.29 -11.78
N GLU A 8 23.67 -0.95 -12.66
CA GLU A 8 25.11 -1.24 -12.46
C GLU A 8 25.94 0.05 -12.34
N ASN A 9 25.58 1.09 -13.10
CA ASN A 9 26.24 2.39 -13.01
C ASN A 9 25.91 3.16 -11.72
N LEU A 10 24.65 3.10 -11.26
CA LEU A 10 24.22 3.80 -10.03
C LEU A 10 24.61 3.06 -8.75
N PHE A 11 24.68 1.73 -8.81
CA PHE A 11 24.92 0.86 -7.67
C PHE A 11 26.03 -0.14 -8.00
N PRO A 12 27.28 0.34 -8.20
CA PRO A 12 28.40 -0.52 -8.54
C PRO A 12 28.62 -1.56 -7.45
N GLY A 13 28.70 -2.83 -7.83
CA GLY A 13 28.89 -3.96 -6.92
C GLY A 13 27.60 -4.63 -6.43
N TYR A 14 26.42 -4.16 -6.86
CA TYR A 14 25.16 -4.86 -6.58
C TYR A 14 24.94 -5.99 -7.59
N GLU A 15 24.78 -7.22 -7.09
CA GLU A 15 24.47 -8.37 -7.94
C GLU A 15 22.99 -8.31 -8.37
N LEU A 16 22.76 -7.96 -9.63
CA LEU A 16 21.42 -7.85 -10.18
C LEU A 16 20.88 -9.21 -10.63
N PRO A 17 19.63 -9.56 -10.24
CA PRO A 17 18.95 -10.77 -10.71
C PRO A 17 18.94 -10.90 -12.24
N ALA A 18 19.01 -12.14 -12.74
CA ALA A 18 19.15 -12.42 -14.18
C ALA A 18 18.00 -11.87 -15.04
N ASP A 19 16.82 -11.69 -14.46
CA ASP A 19 15.62 -11.14 -15.13
C ASP A 19 15.64 -9.60 -15.25
N VAL A 20 16.56 -8.91 -14.58
CA VAL A 20 16.85 -7.50 -14.86
C VAL A 20 17.66 -7.42 -16.15
N THR A 21 17.03 -6.95 -17.22
CA THR A 21 17.61 -6.95 -18.57
C THR A 21 17.93 -5.54 -19.05
N ALA A 22 18.37 -5.41 -20.30
CA ALA A 22 18.49 -4.11 -20.97
C ALA A 22 17.15 -3.36 -21.06
N ALA A 23 16.02 -4.07 -21.09
CA ALA A 23 14.68 -3.49 -21.04
C ALA A 23 14.20 -3.16 -19.60
N GLY A 24 15.06 -3.37 -18.59
CA GLY A 24 14.73 -3.23 -17.18
C GLY A 24 14.08 -4.47 -16.59
N TRP A 25 13.48 -4.31 -15.40
CA TRP A 25 12.79 -5.38 -14.67
C TRP A 25 11.27 -5.34 -14.84
N TYR A 26 10.69 -4.15 -14.97
CA TYR A 26 9.25 -3.96 -15.10
C TYR A 26 8.78 -4.24 -16.54
N ARG A 27 7.76 -5.09 -16.69
CA ARG A 27 7.27 -5.58 -18.01
C ARG A 27 5.97 -4.93 -18.48
N GLY A 28 5.30 -4.13 -17.65
CA GLY A 28 4.08 -3.44 -18.05
C GLY A 28 4.33 -2.34 -19.08
N ALA A 29 3.29 -1.93 -19.79
CA ALA A 29 3.34 -0.94 -20.87
C ALA A 29 3.53 0.52 -20.38
N GLY A 30 3.89 0.72 -19.12
CA GLY A 30 4.05 2.05 -18.52
C GLY A 30 3.75 2.04 -17.03
N LYS A 31 3.39 3.20 -16.47
CA LYS A 31 2.89 3.27 -15.10
C LYS A 31 1.50 2.63 -15.05
N GLU A 32 1.23 1.85 -14.01
CA GLU A 32 -0.13 1.43 -13.66
C GLU A 32 -1.05 2.68 -13.61
N SER A 33 -2.19 2.60 -14.27
CA SER A 33 -3.22 3.63 -14.23
C SER A 33 -3.93 3.64 -12.87
N HIS A 34 -4.53 4.77 -12.51
CA HIS A 34 -5.32 4.86 -11.28
C HIS A 34 -6.49 3.87 -11.26
N GLY A 35 -7.10 3.61 -12.42
CA GLY A 35 -8.19 2.64 -12.55
C GLY A 35 -7.74 1.19 -12.31
N GLU A 36 -6.57 0.80 -12.83
CA GLU A 36 -6.00 -0.52 -12.58
C GLU A 36 -5.66 -0.72 -11.08
N CYS A 37 -5.06 0.31 -10.46
CA CYS A 37 -4.80 0.30 -9.02
C CYS A 37 -6.10 0.20 -8.21
N TRP A 38 -7.12 1.00 -8.55
CA TRP A 38 -8.42 0.96 -7.88
C TRP A 38 -9.12 -0.39 -8.02
N ALA A 39 -9.12 -1.00 -9.21
CA ALA A 39 -9.71 -2.31 -9.43
C ALA A 39 -9.06 -3.39 -8.55
N ARG A 40 -7.72 -3.36 -8.45
CA ARG A 40 -6.96 -4.27 -7.59
C ARG A 40 -7.25 -4.05 -6.11
N VAL A 41 -7.33 -2.78 -5.68
CA VAL A 41 -7.69 -2.42 -4.30
C VAL A 41 -9.11 -2.86 -3.97
N ALA A 42 -10.07 -2.63 -4.86
CA ALA A 42 -11.48 -2.99 -4.66
C ALA A 42 -11.64 -4.52 -4.49
N SER A 43 -10.91 -5.32 -5.27
CA SER A 43 -10.87 -6.78 -5.08
C SER A 43 -10.37 -7.15 -3.68
N VAL A 44 -9.24 -6.58 -3.26
CA VAL A 44 -8.67 -6.86 -1.93
C VAL A 44 -9.61 -6.41 -0.81
N ALA A 45 -10.25 -5.24 -0.93
CA ALA A 45 -11.22 -4.77 0.05
C ALA A 45 -12.44 -5.71 0.14
N ALA A 46 -12.94 -6.21 -0.99
CA ALA A 46 -14.04 -7.17 -1.01
C ALA A 46 -13.64 -8.51 -0.37
N GLU A 47 -12.44 -9.01 -0.66
CA GLU A 47 -11.90 -10.23 -0.06
C GLU A 47 -11.74 -10.10 1.46
N LEU A 48 -11.22 -8.97 1.94
CA LEU A 48 -11.08 -8.70 3.38
C LEU A 48 -12.46 -8.65 4.08
N ARG A 49 -13.46 -8.01 3.48
CA ARG A 49 -14.83 -7.99 4.03
C ARG A 49 -15.45 -9.38 4.06
N ALA A 50 -15.31 -10.14 2.98
CA ALA A 50 -15.81 -11.52 2.91
C ALA A 50 -15.12 -12.41 3.94
N ALA A 51 -13.80 -12.25 4.12
CA ALA A 51 -13.06 -12.98 5.15
C ALA A 51 -13.55 -12.61 6.55
N ALA A 52 -13.71 -11.32 6.86
CA ALA A 52 -14.22 -10.86 8.16
C ALA A 52 -15.63 -11.41 8.47
N ALA A 53 -16.53 -11.40 7.48
CA ALA A 53 -17.88 -11.94 7.62
C ALA A 53 -17.91 -13.47 7.85
N ALA A 54 -16.88 -14.20 7.42
CA ALA A 54 -16.76 -15.65 7.57
C ALA A 54 -15.94 -16.07 8.81
N LEU A 55 -15.46 -15.13 9.63
CA LEU A 55 -14.70 -15.45 10.83
C LEU A 55 -15.62 -15.92 11.96
N GLU A 56 -15.32 -17.09 12.50
CA GLU A 56 -15.95 -17.61 13.73
C GLU A 56 -15.32 -17.02 15.01
N ALA A 57 -14.16 -16.36 14.89
CA ALA A 57 -13.44 -15.71 15.98
C ALA A 57 -12.49 -14.63 15.43
N ASP A 58 -12.17 -13.64 16.27
CA ASP A 58 -11.30 -12.52 15.91
C ASP A 58 -9.92 -12.99 15.38
N ARG A 59 -9.44 -12.28 14.36
CA ARG A 59 -8.12 -12.49 13.74
C ARG A 59 -7.42 -11.18 13.50
N GLN A 60 -6.09 -11.19 13.61
CA GLN A 60 -5.23 -10.08 13.26
C GLN A 60 -4.55 -10.36 11.92
N LEU A 61 -4.67 -9.42 10.99
CA LEU A 61 -4.03 -9.48 9.68
C LEU A 61 -3.11 -8.26 9.52
N VAL A 62 -1.91 -8.50 9.01
CA VAL A 62 -0.93 -7.44 8.72
C VAL A 62 -0.80 -7.29 7.21
N VAL A 63 -1.04 -6.08 6.72
CA VAL A 63 -0.79 -5.71 5.32
C VAL A 63 0.43 -4.81 5.27
N VAL A 64 1.44 -5.22 4.49
CA VAL A 64 2.60 -4.39 4.18
C VAL A 64 2.52 -4.00 2.71
N ALA A 65 2.33 -2.72 2.44
CA ALA A 65 2.15 -2.20 1.09
C ALA A 65 2.65 -0.75 1.00
N HIS A 66 2.58 -0.18 -0.20
CA HIS A 66 2.97 1.20 -0.47
C HIS A 66 1.82 2.19 -0.27
N HIS A 67 2.19 3.46 -0.10
CA HIS A 67 1.30 4.59 0.17
C HIS A 67 0.02 4.60 -0.68
N ASP A 68 0.14 4.64 -2.00
CA ASP A 68 -1.01 4.78 -2.90
C ASP A 68 -2.01 3.63 -2.75
N PHE A 69 -1.49 2.41 -2.59
CA PHE A 69 -2.33 1.24 -2.35
C PHE A 69 -3.03 1.31 -1.00
N LEU A 70 -2.31 1.64 0.07
CA LEU A 70 -2.87 1.75 1.42
C LEU A 70 -3.92 2.86 1.51
N CYS A 71 -3.67 4.03 0.91
CA CYS A 71 -4.62 5.13 0.88
C CYS A 71 -5.92 4.73 0.17
N ASN A 72 -5.84 4.08 -0.99
CA ASN A 72 -7.02 3.60 -1.70
C ASN A 72 -7.72 2.46 -0.95
N LEU A 73 -6.97 1.56 -0.31
CA LEU A 73 -7.55 0.47 0.48
C LEU A 73 -8.37 1.02 1.66
N LEU A 74 -7.84 2.01 2.37
CA LEU A 74 -8.57 2.70 3.44
C LEU A 74 -9.80 3.43 2.91
N ASN A 75 -9.70 4.09 1.75
CA ASN A 75 -10.87 4.69 1.10
C ASN A 75 -11.94 3.64 0.76
N ALA A 76 -11.57 2.51 0.17
CA ALA A 76 -12.51 1.43 -0.17
C ALA A 76 -13.15 0.79 1.08
N LEU A 77 -12.38 0.61 2.16
CA LEU A 77 -12.88 0.03 3.40
C LEU A 77 -13.78 0.99 4.20
N ILE A 78 -13.48 2.29 4.21
CA ILE A 78 -14.16 3.25 5.09
C ILE A 78 -15.28 4.00 4.36
N MET A 79 -15.07 4.34 3.09
CA MET A 79 -15.99 5.17 2.30
C MET A 79 -16.83 4.35 1.30
N GLY A 80 -16.42 3.12 0.99
CA GLY A 80 -17.12 2.26 0.02
C GLY A 80 -17.25 2.93 -1.35
N ASP A 81 -18.46 2.96 -1.89
CA ASP A 81 -18.78 3.55 -3.20
C ASP A 81 -18.58 5.07 -3.26
N HIS A 82 -18.44 5.73 -2.11
CA HIS A 82 -18.16 7.18 -2.04
C HIS A 82 -16.67 7.51 -2.07
N ALA A 83 -15.80 6.50 -2.15
CA ALA A 83 -14.36 6.70 -2.20
C ALA A 83 -13.94 7.54 -3.43
N PRO A 84 -13.07 8.55 -3.25
CA PRO A 84 -12.54 9.31 -4.37
C PRO A 84 -11.66 8.42 -5.25
N GLN A 85 -12.03 8.29 -6.53
CA GLN A 85 -11.25 7.59 -7.54
C GLN A 85 -10.27 8.58 -8.18
N GLY A 86 -9.08 8.71 -7.62
CA GLY A 86 -8.13 9.73 -8.05
C GLY A 86 -6.79 9.67 -7.33
N ARG A 87 -6.20 10.84 -7.07
CA ARG A 87 -4.93 10.92 -6.34
C ARG A 87 -5.09 10.44 -4.90
N CYS A 88 -4.09 9.72 -4.43
CA CYS A 88 -4.05 9.10 -3.10
C CYS A 88 -3.67 10.13 -2.04
N GLU A 89 -4.58 11.05 -1.71
CA GLU A 89 -4.27 12.21 -0.85
C GLU A 89 -5.05 12.19 0.48
N THR A 90 -5.99 11.26 0.63
CA THR A 90 -6.91 11.22 1.77
C THR A 90 -6.23 10.83 3.07
N TRP A 91 -5.26 9.91 3.01
CA TRP A 91 -4.61 9.32 4.18
C TRP A 91 -3.11 9.55 4.10
N LYS A 92 -2.58 10.34 5.04
CA LYS A 92 -1.13 10.47 5.19
C LYS A 92 -0.55 9.16 5.69
N HIS A 93 0.48 8.67 5.02
CA HIS A 93 1.26 7.52 5.48
C HIS A 93 2.76 7.79 5.35
N TYR A 94 3.44 7.77 6.48
CA TYR A 94 4.90 7.75 6.53
C TYR A 94 5.42 6.36 6.20
N ASN A 95 6.66 6.31 5.73
CA ASN A 95 7.43 5.08 5.63
C ASN A 95 7.40 4.37 6.99
N THR A 96 7.02 3.10 6.95
CA THR A 96 6.80 2.22 8.12
C THR A 96 5.76 2.69 9.13
N GLY A 97 4.96 3.72 8.81
CA GLY A 97 3.83 4.15 9.64
C GLY A 97 2.75 3.08 9.70
N ILE A 98 2.14 2.91 10.89
CA ILE A 98 1.16 1.85 11.15
C ILE A 98 -0.24 2.45 11.29
N THR A 99 -1.17 1.98 10.46
CA THR A 99 -2.61 2.24 10.59
C THR A 99 -3.31 0.95 11.01
N VAL A 100 -4.20 1.05 11.99
CA VAL A 100 -5.00 -0.07 12.50
C VAL A 100 -6.47 0.26 12.26
N VAL A 101 -7.13 -0.62 11.52
CA VAL A 101 -8.58 -0.63 11.33
C VAL A 101 -9.13 -1.95 11.85
N ASP A 102 -10.36 -1.88 12.35
CA ASP A 102 -11.16 -3.04 12.70
C ASP A 102 -12.27 -3.20 11.66
N VAL A 103 -12.46 -4.41 11.16
CA VAL A 103 -13.49 -4.75 10.17
C VAL A 103 -14.40 -5.79 10.80
N ALA A 104 -15.58 -5.35 11.23
CA ALA A 104 -16.55 -6.22 11.88
C ALA A 104 -17.17 -7.20 10.87
N ALA A 105 -17.67 -8.34 11.37
CA ALA A 105 -18.42 -9.31 10.56
C ALA A 105 -19.69 -8.71 9.92
N THR A 106 -20.23 -7.62 10.48
CA THR A 106 -21.34 -6.84 9.90
C THR A 106 -20.94 -6.01 8.68
N GLY A 107 -19.63 -5.86 8.44
CA GLY A 107 -19.07 -5.00 7.41
C GLY A 107 -18.75 -3.58 7.89
N ASP A 108 -19.08 -3.22 9.13
CA ASP A 108 -18.70 -1.93 9.71
C ASP A 108 -17.18 -1.84 9.88
N VAL A 109 -16.61 -0.68 9.57
CA VAL A 109 -15.17 -0.44 9.67
C VAL A 109 -14.89 0.70 10.64
N SER A 110 -14.07 0.41 11.64
CA SER A 110 -13.61 1.40 12.63
C SER A 110 -12.14 1.68 12.48
N VAL A 111 -11.74 2.95 12.54
CA VAL A 111 -10.33 3.35 12.53
C VAL A 111 -9.87 3.51 13.97
N LEU A 112 -8.94 2.65 14.42
CA LEU A 112 -8.44 2.67 15.79
C LEU A 112 -7.20 3.55 15.93
N MET A 113 -6.39 3.63 14.87
CA MET A 113 -5.12 4.35 14.86
C MET A 113 -4.70 4.63 13.41
N THR A 114 -4.14 5.81 13.15
CA THR A 114 -3.66 6.19 11.80
C THR A 114 -2.19 6.59 11.84
N ASN A 115 -1.42 6.10 10.86
CA ASN A 115 -0.05 6.51 10.57
C ASN A 115 0.86 6.67 11.80
N ASN A 116 0.76 5.72 12.73
CA ASN A 116 1.45 5.79 14.00
C ASN A 116 2.92 5.38 13.84
N VAL A 117 3.83 6.23 14.32
CA VAL A 117 5.29 6.06 14.19
C VAL A 117 6.08 6.18 15.51
N PRO A 118 5.55 5.78 16.70
CA PRO A 118 6.29 5.94 17.95
C PRO A 118 7.57 5.10 17.97
N HIS A 119 7.60 4.01 17.19
CA HIS A 119 8.77 3.16 16.98
C HIS A 119 9.93 3.88 16.25
N LEU A 120 9.67 5.03 15.62
CA LEU A 120 10.70 5.87 14.98
C LEU A 120 11.12 7.07 15.84
N SER A 121 10.64 7.17 17.08
CA SER A 121 10.83 8.35 17.93
C SER A 121 12.29 8.70 18.22
N ALA A 122 13.18 7.69 18.21
CA ALA A 122 14.62 7.85 18.39
C ALA A 122 15.37 8.31 17.12
N THR A 123 14.75 8.19 15.94
CA THR A 123 15.33 8.44 14.61
C THR A 123 14.35 9.25 13.76
N LYS A 124 14.05 10.47 14.20
CA LYS A 124 13.00 11.33 13.62
C LYS A 124 13.22 11.65 12.14
N GLU A 125 14.47 11.64 11.68
CA GLU A 125 14.87 11.80 10.29
C GLU A 125 14.31 10.73 9.36
N LEU A 126 13.96 9.55 9.90
CA LEU A 126 13.33 8.47 9.12
C LEU A 126 11.83 8.70 8.91
N ILE A 127 11.20 9.59 9.69
CA ILE A 127 9.80 9.97 9.53
C ILE A 127 9.68 10.79 8.24
N SER A 128 9.44 10.08 7.15
CA SER A 128 9.37 10.58 5.79
C SER A 128 8.23 9.87 5.08
N GLY A 129 7.62 10.52 4.10
CA GLY A 129 6.49 9.95 3.38
C GLY A 129 6.09 10.86 2.23
N VAL A 130 5.21 10.37 1.37
CA VAL A 130 4.62 11.19 0.31
C VAL A 130 3.78 12.26 1.01
N SER A 131 4.29 13.49 1.03
CA SER A 131 3.56 14.65 1.49
C SER A 131 2.87 15.23 0.26
N THR A 132 1.55 15.25 0.28
CA THR A 132 0.72 15.96 -0.71
C THR A 132 1.00 17.45 -0.67
#